data_AF-A0A951W6Y0-F1
#
_entry.id   AF-A0A951W6Y0-F1
#
_cell.length_a   1.000
_cell.length_b   1.000
_cell.length_c   1.000
_cell.angle_alpha   90.00
_cell.angle_beta   90.00
_cell.angle_gamma   90.00
#
_symmetry.space_group_name_H-M   'P 1'
#
loop_
_entity.id
_entity.type
_entity.pdbx_description
1 polymer ?
#
loop_
_entity_poly.entity_id
_entity_poly.type
_entity_poly.pdbx_seq_one_letter_code
_entity_poly.pdbx_strand_id
1 'polypeptide(L)'
;HYTAEFWEYSPRLGKRWNIDPVVKPHESPYAAFANNPIWFVDPNGADTSFFDDKGNYDQQAKNDFTTAYNRVKTTIESIKSDISTNQTKLNKDKWFFPKLRNKNLSKKISGLESNLNDWQKLETNFDDIISSPTLFIYSSHRGEIDAKLSGLTGSDKDVWNSKEGRWDVVHIFVEGGKDEIVIHESRHGYQRLKDPAFKKQYASKLVRELDAYTYQKIYNAKSVENFIENQRYSKYGHIQENVRPNMTLEEAIKEFYDE
;
A
#
# COMPACT_ATOMS: atom_id res chain seq x y z
N HIS A 1 1.48 15.76 -34.02
CA HIS A 1 1.24 14.53 -33.24
C HIS A 1 1.54 14.84 -31.79
N TYR A 2 0.65 14.48 -30.87
CA TYR A 2 0.92 14.53 -29.43
C TYR A 2 1.16 13.08 -29.02
N THR A 3 2.35 12.80 -28.52
CA THR A 3 2.78 11.45 -28.15
C THR A 3 2.68 11.30 -26.64
N ALA A 4 1.99 10.27 -26.15
CA ALA A 4 2.21 9.76 -24.80
C ALA A 4 2.89 8.39 -24.92
N GLU A 5 3.83 8.10 -24.02
CA GLU A 5 4.81 7.01 -24.18
C GLU A 5 4.17 5.61 -24.27
N PHE A 6 2.93 5.46 -23.83
CA PHE A 6 2.20 4.18 -23.79
C PHE A 6 0.90 4.18 -24.63
N TRP A 7 0.49 5.34 -25.13
CA TRP A 7 -0.75 5.49 -25.88
C TRP A 7 -0.73 6.75 -26.73
N GLU A 8 -1.14 6.64 -27.98
CA GLU A 8 -1.20 7.79 -28.87
C GLU A 8 -2.52 8.54 -28.64
N TYR A 9 -2.48 9.87 -28.54
CA TYR A 9 -3.63 10.70 -28.18
C TYR A 9 -4.11 11.60 -29.33
N SER A 10 -5.43 11.62 -29.55
CA SER A 10 -6.08 12.53 -30.50
C SER A 10 -6.68 13.72 -29.74
N PRO A 11 -5.99 14.87 -29.65
CA PRO A 11 -6.51 16.05 -28.94
C PRO A 11 -7.75 16.66 -29.59
N ARG A 12 -7.95 16.44 -30.90
CA ARG A 12 -9.15 16.91 -31.60
C ARG A 12 -10.40 16.13 -31.18
N LEU A 13 -10.24 14.85 -30.85
CA LEU A 13 -11.34 13.95 -30.49
C LEU A 13 -11.44 13.66 -28.99
N GLY A 14 -10.41 14.01 -28.20
CA GLY A 14 -10.36 13.68 -26.78
C GLY A 14 -10.28 12.17 -26.51
N LYS A 15 -9.65 11.41 -27.41
CA LYS A 15 -9.66 9.94 -27.42
C LYS A 15 -8.29 9.34 -27.67
N ARG A 16 -8.11 8.09 -27.25
CA ARG A 16 -6.96 7.24 -27.58
C ARG A 16 -7.01 6.81 -29.04
N TRP A 17 -5.83 6.63 -29.64
CA TRP A 17 -5.69 6.01 -30.97
C TRP A 17 -5.61 4.49 -30.89
N ASN A 18 -5.00 3.96 -29.82
CA ASN A 18 -4.97 2.54 -29.51
C ASN A 18 -6.06 2.17 -28.50
N ILE A 19 -6.48 0.90 -28.53
CA ILE A 19 -7.40 0.32 -27.55
C ILE A 19 -6.69 0.28 -26.20
N ASP A 20 -7.38 0.71 -25.15
CA ASP A 20 -6.93 0.55 -23.77
C ASP A 20 -6.72 -0.94 -23.47
N PRO A 21 -5.50 -1.38 -23.07
CA PRO A 21 -5.26 -2.76 -22.66
C PRO A 21 -6.09 -3.15 -21.42
N VAL A 22 -6.57 -2.18 -20.64
CA VAL A 22 -7.46 -2.37 -19.50
C VAL A 22 -8.91 -2.23 -19.96
N VAL A 23 -9.61 -3.36 -20.07
CA VAL A 23 -11.03 -3.36 -20.48
C VAL A 23 -11.91 -2.90 -19.33
N LYS A 24 -12.51 -1.71 -19.49
CA LYS A 24 -13.52 -1.15 -18.59
C LYS A 24 -14.90 -1.32 -19.24
N PRO A 25 -15.77 -2.23 -18.76
CA PRO A 25 -17.05 -2.53 -19.43
C PRO A 25 -18.01 -1.33 -19.54
N HIS A 26 -17.82 -0.33 -18.67
CA HIS A 26 -18.63 0.89 -18.60
C HIS A 26 -18.03 2.06 -19.39
N GLU A 27 -16.85 1.89 -19.99
CA GLU A 27 -16.15 2.94 -20.72
C GLU A 27 -15.82 2.47 -22.15
N SER A 28 -15.79 3.40 -23.10
CA SER A 28 -15.28 3.08 -24.44
C SER A 28 -13.81 2.68 -24.33
N PRO A 29 -13.35 1.62 -25.02
CA PRO A 29 -11.93 1.22 -25.03
C PRO A 29 -10.99 2.29 -25.62
N TYR A 30 -11.55 3.31 -26.27
CA TYR A 30 -10.83 4.47 -26.80
C TYR A 30 -10.99 5.74 -25.97
N ALA A 31 -11.71 5.67 -24.86
CA ALA A 31 -11.89 6.83 -24.01
C ALA A 31 -10.57 7.20 -23.32
N ALA A 32 -10.35 8.51 -23.19
CA ALA A 32 -9.21 9.07 -22.49
C ALA A 32 -9.73 9.84 -21.28
N PHE A 33 -8.99 9.82 -20.16
CA PHE A 33 -9.30 10.62 -18.98
C PHE A 33 -10.71 10.39 -18.42
N ALA A 34 -11.25 9.17 -18.47
CA ALA A 34 -12.65 8.89 -18.06
C ALA A 34 -13.70 9.77 -18.79
N ASN A 35 -13.40 10.24 -20.02
CA ASN A 35 -14.13 11.28 -20.77
C ASN A 35 -14.25 12.65 -20.08
N ASN A 36 -13.44 12.93 -19.06
CA ASN A 36 -13.39 14.20 -18.37
C ASN A 36 -11.95 14.77 -18.29
N PRO A 37 -11.45 15.35 -19.39
CA PRO A 37 -10.06 15.82 -19.53
C PRO A 37 -9.74 17.10 -18.73
N ILE A 38 -10.73 17.67 -18.04
CA ILE A 38 -10.53 18.81 -17.14
C ILE A 38 -10.04 18.32 -15.77
N TRP A 39 -10.53 17.16 -15.32
CA TRP A 39 -10.28 16.64 -13.98
C TRP A 39 -9.23 15.53 -14.00
N PHE A 40 -9.23 14.68 -15.03
CA PHE A 40 -8.34 13.52 -15.06
C PHE A 40 -7.13 13.77 -15.96
N VAL A 41 -5.97 13.40 -15.44
CA VAL A 41 -4.71 13.32 -16.18
C VAL A 41 -4.24 11.89 -16.01
N ASP A 42 -3.98 11.24 -17.14
CA ASP A 42 -3.63 9.82 -17.22
C ASP A 42 -2.23 9.66 -17.85
N PRO A 43 -1.13 9.92 -17.11
CA PRO A 43 0.22 9.96 -17.69
C PRO A 43 0.70 8.59 -18.22
N ASN A 44 0.13 7.48 -17.74
CA ASN A 44 0.63 6.13 -17.99
C ASN A 44 -0.44 5.10 -18.41
N GLY A 45 -1.71 5.47 -18.47
CA GLY A 45 -2.83 4.57 -18.79
C GLY A 45 -3.40 3.80 -17.60
N ALA A 46 -2.97 4.09 -16.36
CA ALA A 46 -3.26 3.29 -15.18
C ALA A 46 -3.75 4.18 -14.02
N ASP A 47 -5.03 4.53 -14.03
CA ASP A 47 -5.57 5.53 -13.12
C ASP A 47 -5.84 4.97 -11.71
N THR A 48 -4.87 5.15 -10.80
CA THR A 48 -5.15 5.47 -9.40
C THR A 48 -5.43 6.97 -9.32
N SER A 49 -6.60 7.36 -8.82
CA SER A 49 -7.09 8.74 -8.90
C SER A 49 -6.77 9.50 -7.60
N PHE A 50 -5.96 10.57 -7.68
CA PHE A 50 -5.56 11.39 -6.52
C PHE A 50 -6.41 12.65 -6.44
N PHE A 51 -7.50 12.62 -5.66
CA PHE A 51 -8.42 13.73 -5.53
C PHE A 51 -8.91 13.89 -4.09
N ASP A 52 -9.20 15.12 -3.70
CA ASP A 52 -9.89 15.44 -2.47
C ASP A 52 -11.39 15.13 -2.57
N ASP A 53 -12.08 15.18 -1.43
CA ASP A 53 -13.53 14.94 -1.35
C ASP A 53 -14.39 15.94 -2.13
N LYS A 54 -13.79 17.02 -2.61
CA LYS A 54 -14.42 18.06 -3.44
C LYS A 54 -14.07 17.88 -4.92
N GLY A 55 -13.38 16.79 -5.25
CA GLY A 55 -12.92 16.42 -6.58
C GLY A 55 -11.60 17.09 -6.99
N ASN A 56 -11.01 17.99 -6.21
CA ASN A 56 -9.78 18.68 -6.62
C ASN A 56 -8.58 17.74 -6.54
N TYR A 57 -7.65 17.89 -7.46
CA TYR A 57 -6.45 17.07 -7.46
C TYR A 57 -5.63 17.22 -6.16
N ASP A 58 -5.34 16.09 -5.52
CA ASP A 58 -4.63 16.04 -4.25
C ASP A 58 -3.15 15.70 -4.45
N GLN A 59 -2.32 16.75 -4.53
CA GLN A 59 -0.89 16.60 -4.72
C GLN A 59 -0.19 15.94 -3.53
N GLN A 60 -0.70 16.11 -2.30
CA GLN A 60 -0.08 15.55 -1.11
C GLN A 60 -0.28 14.04 -1.08
N ALA A 61 -1.50 13.56 -1.28
CA ALA A 61 -1.81 12.14 -1.35
C ALA A 61 -0.99 11.43 -2.45
N LYS A 62 -0.85 12.08 -3.62
CA LYS A 62 0.00 11.56 -4.70
C LYS A 62 1.47 11.47 -4.31
N ASN A 63 2.00 12.50 -3.65
CA ASN A 63 3.39 12.51 -3.22
C ASN A 63 3.65 11.41 -2.19
N ASP A 64 2.76 11.23 -1.22
CA ASP A 64 2.89 10.20 -0.19
C ASP A 64 2.83 8.80 -0.81
N PHE A 65 1.88 8.55 -1.71
CA PHE A 65 1.80 7.28 -2.45
C PHE A 65 3.04 7.01 -3.28
N THR A 66 3.48 8.00 -4.05
CA THR A 66 4.67 7.88 -4.91
C THR A 66 5.93 7.63 -4.07
N THR A 67 6.04 8.30 -2.92
CA THR A 67 7.14 8.12 -1.98
C THR A 67 7.15 6.70 -1.41
N ALA A 68 5.99 6.22 -0.96
CA ALA A 68 5.83 4.86 -0.44
C ALA A 68 6.21 3.80 -1.49
N TYR A 69 5.64 3.92 -2.69
CA TYR A 69 5.89 2.98 -3.79
C TYR A 69 7.35 2.97 -4.22
N ASN A 70 7.96 4.14 -4.40
CA ASN A 70 9.37 4.24 -4.79
C ASN A 70 10.31 3.70 -3.70
N ARG A 71 10.00 3.93 -2.42
CA ARG A 71 10.79 3.36 -1.32
C ARG A 71 10.73 1.84 -1.31
N VAL A 72 9.56 1.25 -1.55
CA VAL A 72 9.42 -0.21 -1.69
C VAL A 72 10.32 -0.73 -2.81
N LYS A 73 10.22 -0.15 -4.02
CA LYS A 73 11.02 -0.57 -5.18
C LYS A 73 12.52 -0.44 -4.93
N THR A 74 12.96 0.71 -4.45
CA THR A 74 14.39 0.96 -4.19
C THR A 74 14.95 0.07 -3.09
N THR A 75 14.15 -0.25 -2.06
CA THR A 75 14.56 -1.18 -1.00
C THR A 75 14.69 -2.61 -1.53
N ILE A 76 13.76 -3.07 -2.36
CA ILE A 76 13.83 -4.38 -3.02
C ILE A 76 15.12 -4.51 -3.83
N GLU A 77 15.43 -3.51 -4.67
CA GLU A 77 16.65 -3.53 -5.49
C GLU A 77 17.92 -3.50 -4.64
N SER A 78 17.93 -2.73 -3.54
CA SER A 78 19.03 -2.73 -2.58
C SER A 78 19.25 -4.11 -1.95
N ILE A 79 18.18 -4.76 -1.49
CA ILE A 79 18.25 -6.11 -0.89
C ILE A 79 18.74 -7.14 -1.92
N LYS A 80 18.25 -7.10 -3.16
CA LYS A 80 18.72 -7.99 -4.24
C LYS A 80 20.23 -7.82 -4.50
N SER A 81 20.69 -6.57 -4.53
CA SER A 81 22.13 -6.25 -4.68
C SER A 81 22.97 -6.82 -3.53
N ASP A 82 22.49 -6.69 -2.28
CA ASP A 82 23.13 -7.25 -1.09
C ASP A 82 23.18 -8.78 -1.15
N ILE A 83 22.10 -9.44 -1.57
CA ILE A 83 22.06 -10.90 -1.75
C ILE A 83 23.13 -11.32 -2.76
N SER A 84 23.15 -10.71 -3.95
CA SER A 84 24.12 -11.00 -5.01
C SER A 84 25.57 -10.81 -4.55
N THR A 85 25.83 -9.74 -3.81
CA THR A 85 27.15 -9.45 -3.23
C THR A 85 27.58 -10.52 -2.23
N ASN A 86 26.68 -10.97 -1.34
CA ASN A 86 26.99 -12.01 -0.36
C ASN A 86 27.13 -13.39 -1.01
N GLN A 87 26.34 -13.71 -2.04
CA GLN A 87 26.50 -14.93 -2.84
C GLN A 87 27.85 -14.98 -3.54
N THR A 88 28.30 -13.84 -4.10
CA THR A 88 29.64 -13.73 -4.73
C THR A 88 30.76 -14.00 -3.72
N LYS A 89 30.65 -13.45 -2.50
CA LYS A 89 31.61 -13.72 -1.41
C LYS A 89 31.62 -15.20 -1.02
N LEU A 90 30.44 -15.81 -0.91
CA LEU A 90 30.29 -17.24 -0.58
C LEU A 90 30.99 -18.13 -1.63
N ASN A 91 30.84 -17.80 -2.91
CA ASN A 91 31.44 -18.57 -4.01
C ASN A 91 32.97 -18.45 -4.04
N LYS A 92 33.53 -17.28 -3.70
CA LYS A 92 35.00 -17.08 -3.60
C LYS A 92 35.59 -17.78 -2.37
N ASP A 93 34.92 -17.68 -1.22
CA ASP A 93 35.39 -18.26 0.04
C ASP A 93 35.33 -19.82 0.05
N LYS A 94 34.58 -20.41 -0.89
CA LYS A 94 34.49 -21.87 -1.11
C LYS A 94 35.86 -22.53 -1.38
N TRP A 95 36.85 -21.77 -1.86
CA TRP A 95 38.17 -22.28 -2.21
C TRP A 95 39.23 -22.10 -1.10
N PHE A 96 39.04 -21.22 -0.10
CA PHE A 96 40.13 -20.77 0.79
C PHE A 96 39.81 -20.61 2.31
N PHE A 97 38.57 -20.75 2.81
CA PHE A 97 38.23 -20.43 4.23
C PHE A 97 37.32 -21.45 4.98
N PRO A 98 37.40 -21.54 6.33
CA PRO A 98 36.82 -22.62 7.15
C PRO A 98 35.28 -22.60 7.26
N LYS A 99 34.69 -23.81 7.35
CA LYS A 99 33.24 -24.13 7.36
C LYS A 99 32.32 -23.16 8.13
N LEU A 100 32.77 -22.58 9.26
CA LEU A 100 32.00 -21.66 10.11
C LEU A 100 31.66 -20.32 9.44
N ARG A 101 32.60 -19.73 8.68
CA ARG A 101 32.37 -18.44 8.00
C ARG A 101 31.30 -18.57 6.92
N ASN A 102 31.35 -19.66 6.16
CA ASN A 102 30.35 -19.98 5.13
C ASN A 102 28.96 -20.19 5.74
N LYS A 103 28.88 -20.80 6.94
CA LYS A 103 27.61 -20.95 7.67
C LYS A 103 27.00 -19.60 8.04
N ASN A 104 27.78 -18.68 8.58
CA ASN A 104 27.28 -17.34 8.94
C ASN A 104 26.82 -16.54 7.72
N LEU A 105 27.56 -16.61 6.62
CA LEU A 105 27.21 -15.93 5.37
C LEU A 105 25.94 -16.50 4.74
N SER A 106 25.78 -17.83 4.74
CA SER A 106 24.54 -18.49 4.29
C SER A 106 23.32 -18.09 5.12
N LYS A 107 23.48 -18.01 6.45
CA LYS A 107 22.41 -17.52 7.35
C LYS A 107 22.05 -16.07 7.06
N LYS A 108 23.04 -15.22 6.75
CA LYS A 108 22.82 -13.83 6.36
C LYS A 108 22.03 -13.74 5.04
N ILE A 109 22.40 -14.53 4.02
CA ILE A 109 21.69 -14.59 2.74
C ILE A 109 20.23 -15.01 2.97
N SER A 110 20.00 -16.08 3.73
CA SER A 110 18.64 -16.55 4.05
C SER A 110 17.80 -15.49 4.77
N GLY A 111 18.40 -14.71 5.68
CA GLY A 111 17.73 -13.58 6.32
C GLY A 111 17.37 -12.46 5.33
N LEU A 112 18.27 -12.15 4.39
CA LEU A 112 18.00 -11.17 3.33
C LEU A 112 16.92 -11.65 2.35
N GLU A 113 16.91 -12.94 2.00
CA GLU A 113 15.87 -13.54 1.15
C GLU A 113 14.50 -13.51 1.82
N SER A 114 14.43 -13.77 3.13
CA SER A 114 13.19 -13.61 3.89
C SER A 114 12.72 -12.15 3.89
N ASN A 115 13.62 -11.20 4.12
CA ASN A 115 13.31 -9.78 4.07
C ASN A 115 12.84 -9.34 2.67
N LEU A 116 13.54 -9.81 1.62
CA LEU A 116 13.15 -9.55 0.23
C LEU A 116 11.71 -10.01 -0.04
N ASN A 117 11.36 -11.22 0.38
CA ASN A 117 10.03 -11.77 0.23
C ASN A 117 8.97 -10.90 0.94
N ASP A 118 9.28 -10.36 2.12
CA ASP A 118 8.37 -9.46 2.83
C ASP A 118 8.16 -8.13 2.09
N TRP A 119 9.22 -7.53 1.54
CA TRP A 119 9.10 -6.31 0.74
C TRP A 119 8.40 -6.55 -0.61
N GLN A 120 8.61 -7.71 -1.24
CA GLN A 120 7.91 -8.08 -2.48
C GLN A 120 6.39 -8.24 -2.28
N LYS A 121 5.94 -8.62 -1.08
CA LYS A 121 4.51 -8.59 -0.74
C LYS A 121 3.94 -7.18 -0.78
N LEU A 122 4.70 -6.16 -0.36
CA LEU A 122 4.29 -4.76 -0.45
C LEU A 122 4.22 -4.30 -1.91
N GLU A 123 5.20 -4.67 -2.73
CA GLU A 123 5.18 -4.36 -4.17
C GLU A 123 3.97 -4.98 -4.86
N THR A 124 3.74 -6.27 -4.63
CA THR A 124 2.55 -6.98 -5.15
C THR A 124 1.25 -6.34 -4.70
N ASN A 125 1.20 -5.81 -3.47
CA ASN A 125 0.02 -5.12 -2.95
C ASN A 125 -0.30 -3.86 -3.76
N PHE A 126 0.71 -3.03 -4.04
CA PHE A 126 0.55 -1.85 -4.88
C PHE A 126 0.20 -2.22 -6.32
N ASP A 127 0.89 -3.18 -6.91
CA ASP A 127 0.66 -3.56 -8.29
C ASP A 127 -0.75 -4.15 -8.49
N ASP A 128 -1.24 -4.95 -7.54
CA ASP A 128 -2.62 -5.48 -7.56
C ASP A 128 -3.67 -4.36 -7.43
N ILE A 129 -3.38 -3.29 -6.66
CA ILE A 129 -4.26 -2.12 -6.51
C ILE A 129 -4.28 -1.30 -7.80
N ILE A 130 -3.10 -0.99 -8.34
CA ILE A 130 -2.92 -0.16 -9.54
C ILE A 130 -3.51 -0.86 -10.77
N SER A 131 -3.34 -2.18 -10.89
CA SER A 131 -3.85 -2.97 -12.03
C SER A 131 -5.29 -3.47 -11.84
N SER A 132 -5.91 -3.16 -10.71
CA SER A 132 -7.26 -3.60 -10.39
C SER A 132 -8.29 -2.98 -11.34
N PRO A 133 -9.37 -3.71 -11.67
CA PRO A 133 -10.54 -3.10 -12.30
C PRO A 133 -11.34 -2.21 -11.32
N THR A 134 -10.98 -2.18 -10.03
CA THR A 134 -11.54 -1.27 -9.02
C THR A 134 -10.76 0.04 -9.04
N LEU A 135 -11.46 1.16 -9.12
CA LEU A 135 -10.85 2.48 -9.01
C LEU A 135 -10.56 2.82 -7.55
N PHE A 136 -9.28 2.95 -7.20
CA PHE A 136 -8.86 3.46 -5.90
C PHE A 136 -8.63 4.96 -5.96
N ILE A 137 -9.28 5.68 -5.06
CA ILE A 137 -9.17 7.14 -4.96
C ILE A 137 -8.43 7.47 -3.68
N TYR A 138 -7.26 8.09 -3.79
CA TYR A 138 -6.45 8.50 -2.64
C TYR A 138 -6.64 9.98 -2.34
N SER A 139 -6.87 10.29 -1.07
CA SER A 139 -7.05 11.66 -0.57
C SER A 139 -6.31 11.90 0.74
N SER A 140 -5.80 13.10 0.92
CA SER A 140 -5.19 13.57 2.17
C SER A 140 -6.15 14.34 3.07
N HIS A 141 -7.44 14.39 2.71
CA HIS A 141 -8.41 15.25 3.35
C HIS A 141 -8.80 14.72 4.75
N ARG A 142 -8.50 15.50 5.79
CA ARG A 142 -8.87 15.20 7.18
C ARG A 142 -10.38 15.24 7.48
N GLY A 143 -11.22 15.73 6.57
CA GLY A 143 -12.66 15.85 6.82
C GLY A 143 -13.38 14.51 7.01
N GLU A 144 -12.89 13.47 6.33
CA GLU A 144 -13.44 12.09 6.38
C GLU A 144 -12.71 11.20 7.39
N ILE A 145 -11.53 11.61 7.86
CA ILE A 145 -10.75 10.86 8.84
C ILE A 145 -11.19 11.28 10.25
N ASP A 146 -11.63 10.33 11.06
CA ASP A 146 -11.88 10.56 12.49
C ASP A 146 -10.62 11.20 13.13
N ALA A 147 -10.80 12.19 14.00
CA ALA A 147 -9.69 12.88 14.67
C ALA A 147 -8.70 11.95 15.39
N LYS A 148 -9.12 10.73 15.76
CA LYS A 148 -8.28 9.69 16.37
C LYS A 148 -7.52 8.82 15.35
N LEU A 149 -7.96 8.78 14.10
CA LEU A 149 -7.38 7.95 13.05
C LEU A 149 -6.36 8.75 12.23
N SER A 150 -5.34 8.06 11.72
CA SER A 150 -4.41 8.64 10.75
C SER A 150 -4.74 8.26 9.31
N GLY A 151 -5.71 7.37 9.10
CA GLY A 151 -6.15 6.93 7.79
C GLY A 151 -7.53 6.26 7.89
N LEU A 152 -8.18 6.11 6.74
CA LEU A 152 -9.44 5.42 6.63
C LEU A 152 -9.60 4.84 5.24
N THR A 153 -9.98 3.57 5.16
CA THR A 153 -10.35 2.93 3.90
C THR A 153 -11.86 2.73 3.81
N GLY A 154 -12.42 3.49 2.88
CA GLY A 154 -13.81 3.48 2.44
C GLY A 154 -14.64 4.64 2.95
N SER A 155 -15.69 4.93 2.21
CA SER A 155 -16.64 6.00 2.48
C SER A 155 -18.03 5.65 1.97
N ASP A 156 -18.99 6.54 2.23
CA ASP A 156 -20.31 6.53 1.62
C ASP A 156 -20.30 6.76 0.10
N LYS A 157 -19.17 7.24 -0.45
CA LYS A 157 -18.95 7.45 -1.89
C LYS A 157 -18.44 6.19 -2.61
N ASP A 158 -18.16 5.12 -1.89
CA ASP A 158 -17.73 3.85 -2.49
C ASP A 158 -18.85 3.22 -3.33
N VAL A 159 -18.47 2.58 -4.44
CA VAL A 159 -19.43 2.03 -5.41
C VAL A 159 -19.32 0.53 -5.47
N TRP A 160 -20.39 -0.17 -5.09
CA TRP A 160 -20.51 -1.63 -5.18
C TRP A 160 -21.17 -2.06 -6.50
N ASN A 161 -20.53 -2.98 -7.22
CA ASN A 161 -21.09 -3.62 -8.39
C ASN A 161 -21.69 -4.98 -8.02
N SER A 162 -23.02 -5.02 -7.89
CA SER A 162 -23.73 -6.24 -7.52
C SER A 162 -23.71 -7.34 -8.59
N LYS A 163 -23.52 -7.00 -9.86
CA LYS A 163 -23.45 -7.97 -10.96
C LYS A 163 -22.11 -8.69 -10.98
N GLU A 164 -21.03 -7.94 -10.83
CA GLU A 164 -19.66 -8.45 -10.84
C GLU A 164 -19.19 -8.95 -9.47
N GLY A 165 -19.93 -8.62 -8.40
CA GLY A 165 -19.58 -9.02 -7.03
C GLY A 165 -18.28 -8.38 -6.54
N ARG A 166 -18.00 -7.14 -6.97
CA ARG A 166 -16.78 -6.40 -6.65
C ARG A 166 -17.07 -4.92 -6.41
N TRP A 167 -16.12 -4.24 -5.79
CA TRP A 167 -16.12 -2.78 -5.74
C TRP A 167 -15.70 -2.21 -7.11
N ASP A 168 -16.41 -1.19 -7.58
CA ASP A 168 -15.99 -0.40 -8.75
C ASP A 168 -15.20 0.84 -8.30
N VAL A 169 -15.51 1.40 -7.13
CA VAL A 169 -14.80 2.54 -6.54
C VAL A 169 -14.57 2.31 -5.04
N VAL A 170 -13.35 2.57 -4.57
CA VAL A 170 -12.97 2.56 -3.16
C VAL A 170 -12.14 3.80 -2.83
N HIS A 171 -12.56 4.54 -1.82
CA HIS A 171 -11.81 5.69 -1.30
C HIS A 171 -10.83 5.28 -0.22
N ILE A 172 -9.65 5.90 -0.25
CA ILE A 172 -8.57 5.74 0.71
C ILE A 172 -8.16 7.13 1.18
N PHE A 173 -8.35 7.39 2.46
CA PHE A 173 -7.96 8.62 3.12
C PHE A 173 -6.71 8.38 3.94
N VAL A 174 -5.70 9.23 3.77
CA VAL A 174 -4.43 9.13 4.47
C VAL A 174 -4.08 10.47 5.06
N GLU A 175 -3.55 10.50 6.27
CA GLU A 175 -3.02 11.74 6.83
C GLU A 175 -1.76 12.14 6.04
N GLY A 176 -1.77 13.35 5.48
CA GLY A 176 -0.69 13.85 4.65
C GLY A 176 0.67 13.83 5.35
N GLY A 177 1.70 13.41 4.62
CA GLY A 177 3.08 13.34 5.08
C GLY A 177 3.44 12.07 5.86
N LYS A 178 2.53 11.08 5.91
CA LYS A 178 2.77 9.78 6.57
C LYS A 178 2.69 8.65 5.54
N ASP A 179 3.82 8.36 4.92
CA ASP A 179 3.95 7.33 3.88
C ASP A 179 3.67 5.91 4.42
N GLU A 180 3.92 5.65 5.71
CA GLU A 180 3.58 4.37 6.32
C GLU A 180 2.07 4.13 6.46
N ILE A 181 1.27 5.20 6.52
CA ILE A 181 -0.19 5.09 6.58
C ILE A 181 -0.74 4.75 5.19
N VAL A 182 -0.08 5.21 4.13
CA VAL A 182 -0.42 4.77 2.77
C VAL A 182 -0.31 3.24 2.66
N ILE A 183 0.73 2.63 3.24
CA ILE A 183 0.87 1.17 3.26
C ILE A 183 -0.28 0.51 4.00
N HIS A 184 -0.66 1.06 5.15
CA HIS A 184 -1.74 0.55 5.99
C HIS A 184 -3.09 0.59 5.26
N GLU A 185 -3.47 1.75 4.74
CA GLU A 185 -4.77 1.93 4.09
C GLU A 185 -4.83 1.24 2.73
N SER A 186 -3.74 1.25 1.96
CA SER A 186 -3.66 0.46 0.73
C SER A 186 -3.86 -1.02 1.03
N ARG A 187 -3.39 -1.51 2.18
CA ARG A 187 -3.61 -2.91 2.57
C ARG A 187 -5.10 -3.19 2.79
N HIS A 188 -5.85 -2.30 3.43
CA HIS A 188 -7.31 -2.43 3.51
C HIS A 188 -7.98 -2.40 2.14
N GLY A 189 -7.52 -1.54 1.22
CA GLY A 189 -7.99 -1.50 -0.17
C GLY A 189 -7.82 -2.87 -0.86
N TYR A 190 -6.66 -3.49 -0.68
CA TYR A 190 -6.40 -4.83 -1.20
C TYR A 190 -7.23 -5.93 -0.53
N GLN A 191 -7.46 -5.84 0.78
CA GLN A 191 -8.35 -6.78 1.46
C GLN A 191 -9.75 -6.74 0.83
N ARG A 192 -10.24 -5.56 0.43
CA ARG A 192 -11.49 -5.41 -0.35
C ARG A 192 -11.41 -5.99 -1.77
N LEU A 193 -10.23 -6.05 -2.40
CA LEU A 193 -10.08 -6.75 -3.68
C LEU A 193 -10.20 -8.26 -3.51
N LYS A 194 -9.59 -8.82 -2.46
CA LYS A 194 -9.52 -10.28 -2.27
C LYS A 194 -10.77 -10.86 -1.58
N ASP A 195 -11.39 -10.09 -0.70
CA ASP A 195 -12.63 -10.46 0.00
C ASP A 195 -13.59 -9.27 0.03
N PRO A 196 -14.25 -8.93 -1.10
CA PRO A 196 -15.01 -7.69 -1.23
C PRO A 196 -16.16 -7.52 -0.24
N ALA A 197 -16.73 -8.63 0.23
CA ALA A 197 -17.81 -8.63 1.22
C ALA A 197 -17.32 -8.90 2.65
N PHE A 198 -16.01 -9.09 2.87
CA PHE A 198 -15.41 -9.45 4.15
C PHE A 198 -16.12 -10.67 4.80
N LYS A 199 -16.31 -11.75 4.04
CA LYS A 199 -17.02 -12.96 4.53
C LYS A 199 -16.11 -14.17 4.69
N LYS A 200 -14.84 -14.06 4.31
CA LYS A 200 -13.87 -15.16 4.27
C LYS A 200 -12.70 -14.85 5.20
N GLN A 201 -11.52 -14.58 4.62
CA GLN A 201 -10.28 -14.39 5.36
C GLN A 201 -10.31 -13.14 6.25
N TYR A 202 -11.04 -12.11 5.84
CA TYR A 202 -10.99 -10.78 6.44
C TYR A 202 -12.30 -10.43 7.17
N ALA A 203 -13.01 -11.42 7.70
CA ALA A 203 -14.33 -11.24 8.31
C ALA A 203 -14.31 -10.47 9.64
N SER A 204 -13.20 -10.55 10.39
CA SER A 204 -13.02 -9.82 11.65
C SER A 204 -12.26 -8.51 11.41
N LYS A 205 -12.68 -7.44 12.09
CA LYS A 205 -11.97 -6.16 12.09
C LYS A 205 -10.55 -6.34 12.66
N LEU A 206 -10.39 -6.94 13.84
CA LEU A 206 -9.08 -7.30 14.39
C LEU A 206 -8.16 -8.00 13.38
N VAL A 207 -8.69 -8.97 12.61
CA VAL A 207 -7.88 -9.68 11.59
C VAL A 207 -7.42 -8.75 10.47
N ARG A 208 -8.29 -7.84 10.01
CA ARG A 208 -7.97 -6.84 8.98
C ARG A 208 -6.91 -5.86 9.45
N GLU A 209 -7.06 -5.34 10.67
CA GLU A 209 -6.12 -4.40 11.29
C GLU A 209 -4.77 -5.06 11.53
N LEU A 210 -4.74 -6.28 12.08
CA LEU A 210 -3.50 -6.98 12.38
C LEU A 210 -2.71 -7.29 11.09
N ASP A 211 -3.40 -7.65 10.02
CA ASP A 211 -2.81 -7.82 8.68
C ASP A 211 -2.28 -6.48 8.13
N ALA A 212 -3.03 -5.38 8.24
CA ALA A 212 -2.60 -4.04 7.81
C ALA A 212 -1.36 -3.55 8.59
N TYR A 213 -1.37 -3.64 9.92
CA TYR A 213 -0.22 -3.29 10.75
C TYR A 213 1.00 -4.21 10.51
N THR A 214 0.79 -5.47 10.13
CA THR A 214 1.91 -6.36 9.75
C THR A 214 2.61 -5.83 8.50
N TYR A 215 1.86 -5.36 7.50
CA TYR A 215 2.42 -4.74 6.29
C TYR A 215 3.08 -3.39 6.59
N GLN A 216 2.46 -2.56 7.42
CA GLN A 216 3.07 -1.31 7.90
C GLN A 216 4.38 -1.56 8.65
N LYS A 217 4.48 -2.64 9.43
CA LYS A 217 5.69 -3.02 10.17
C LYS A 217 6.86 -3.39 9.24
N ILE A 218 6.58 -4.07 8.12
CA ILE A 218 7.60 -4.37 7.10
C ILE A 218 8.21 -3.06 6.59
N TYR A 219 7.36 -2.06 6.33
CA TYR A 219 7.75 -0.76 5.80
C TYR A 219 8.44 0.14 6.85
N ASN A 220 7.85 0.26 8.03
CA ASN A 220 8.32 1.11 9.13
C ASN A 220 7.95 0.49 10.49
N ALA A 221 8.82 -0.40 10.98
CA ALA A 221 8.64 -1.05 12.28
C ALA A 221 8.51 -0.05 13.43
N LYS A 222 9.20 1.09 13.36
CA LYS A 222 9.19 2.09 14.44
C LYS A 222 7.83 2.76 14.59
N SER A 223 7.12 2.98 13.48
CA SER A 223 5.76 3.52 13.52
C SER A 223 4.80 2.59 14.28
N VAL A 224 4.90 1.28 14.04
CA VAL A 224 4.09 0.27 14.74
C VAL A 224 4.48 0.13 16.21
N GLU A 225 5.77 0.19 16.53
CA GLU A 225 6.24 0.23 17.94
C GLU A 225 5.70 1.45 18.67
N ASN A 226 5.73 2.63 18.06
CA ASN A 226 5.20 3.85 18.65
C ASN A 226 3.67 3.75 18.85
N PHE A 227 2.95 3.15 17.91
CA PHE A 227 1.52 2.88 18.08
C PHE A 227 1.26 2.01 19.31
N ILE A 228 1.99 0.89 19.46
CA ILE A 228 1.86 0.00 20.64
C ILE A 228 2.16 0.76 21.94
N GLU A 229 3.23 1.54 21.98
CA GLU A 229 3.58 2.31 23.18
C GLU A 229 2.54 3.40 23.49
N ASN A 230 1.93 4.02 22.49
CA ASN A 230 0.84 4.98 22.70
C ASN A 230 -0.39 4.31 23.34
N GLN A 231 -0.77 3.12 22.88
CA GLN A 231 -1.90 2.37 23.48
C GLN A 231 -1.56 1.86 24.88
N ARG A 232 -0.32 1.39 25.08
CA ARG A 232 0.21 1.00 26.39
C ARG A 232 0.18 2.18 27.37
N TYR A 233 0.54 3.38 26.92
CA TYR A 233 0.47 4.60 27.72
C TYR A 233 -0.98 5.01 28.01
N SER A 234 -1.88 4.92 27.01
CA SER A 234 -3.30 5.22 27.20
C SER A 234 -3.91 4.35 28.31
N LYS A 235 -3.63 3.04 28.28
CA LYS A 235 -4.16 2.06 29.23
C LYS A 235 -3.50 2.11 30.61
N TYR A 236 -2.17 2.18 30.65
CA TYR A 236 -1.37 2.04 31.87
C TYR A 236 -0.64 3.33 32.29
N GLY A 237 -1.04 4.48 31.74
CA GLY A 237 -0.37 5.77 31.96
C GLY A 237 -0.25 6.16 33.43
N HIS A 238 -1.21 5.74 34.25
CA HIS A 238 -1.25 5.95 35.69
C HIS A 238 -0.24 5.08 36.48
N ILE A 239 0.33 4.05 35.87
CA ILE A 239 1.35 3.17 36.46
C ILE A 239 2.75 3.73 36.15
N GLN A 240 3.70 3.55 37.08
CA GLN A 240 5.10 3.89 36.86
C GLN A 240 5.68 3.15 35.64
N GLU A 241 6.44 3.86 34.81
CA GLU A 241 6.90 3.39 33.49
C GLU A 241 7.65 2.05 33.54
N ASN A 242 8.51 1.87 34.55
CA ASN A 242 9.30 0.67 34.77
C ASN A 242 8.48 -0.56 35.24
N VAL A 243 7.21 -0.37 35.59
CA VAL A 243 6.31 -1.43 36.07
C VAL A 243 5.15 -1.67 35.09
N ARG A 244 4.99 -0.84 34.06
CA ARG A 244 3.92 -0.99 33.07
C ARG A 244 4.05 -2.33 32.33
N PRO A 245 2.99 -3.15 32.24
CA PRO A 245 3.00 -4.39 31.49
C PRO A 245 3.40 -4.17 30.02
N ASN A 246 4.06 -5.16 29.42
CA ASN A 246 4.26 -5.16 27.96
C ASN A 246 2.91 -5.32 27.25
N MET A 247 2.80 -4.77 26.05
CA MET A 247 1.61 -4.86 25.21
C MET A 247 1.99 -5.43 23.85
N THR A 248 1.27 -6.44 23.40
CA THR A 248 1.38 -7.00 22.06
C THR A 248 0.65 -6.13 21.04
N LEU A 249 0.93 -6.31 19.74
CA LEU A 249 0.21 -5.60 18.68
C LEU A 249 -1.29 -5.88 18.73
N GLU A 250 -1.69 -7.12 18.97
CA GLU A 250 -3.11 -7.50 19.04
C GLU A 250 -3.81 -6.80 20.21
N GLU A 251 -3.18 -6.76 21.39
CA GLU A 251 -3.71 -6.04 22.56
C GLU A 251 -3.79 -4.53 22.33
N ALA A 252 -2.82 -3.95 21.63
CA ALA A 252 -2.83 -2.53 21.26
C ALA A 252 -3.98 -2.21 20.30
N ILE A 253 -4.22 -3.05 19.29
CA ILE A 253 -5.33 -2.87 18.35
C ILE A 253 -6.67 -2.96 19.08
N LYS A 254 -6.84 -3.96 19.95
CA LYS A 254 -8.04 -4.11 20.79
C LYS A 254 -8.30 -2.88 21.66
N GLU A 255 -7.26 -2.40 22.33
CA GLU A 255 -7.34 -1.18 23.14
C GLU A 255 -7.71 0.05 22.31
N PHE A 256 -7.14 0.19 21.11
CA PHE A 256 -7.38 1.36 20.26
C PHE A 256 -8.82 1.42 19.72
N TYR A 257 -9.40 0.27 19.38
CA TYR A 257 -10.72 0.17 18.78
C TYR A 257 -11.84 -0.18 19.76
N ASP A 258 -11.54 -0.24 21.07
CA ASP A 258 -12.46 -0.68 22.12
C ASP A 258 -13.11 -2.06 21.82
N GLU A 259 -12.31 -3.01 21.28
CA GLU A 259 -12.70 -4.41 20.98
C GLU A 259 -12.33 -5.40 22.09
#